data_AF-A0ABD5I9H5-F1
#
_entry.id   AF-A0ABD5I9H5-F1
#
_cell.length_a   1.000
_cell.length_b   1.000
_cell.length_c   1.000
_cell.angle_alpha   90.00
_cell.angle_beta   90.00
_cell.angle_gamma   90.00
#
_symmetry.space_group_name_H-M   'P 1'
#
loop_
_entity.id
_entity.type
_entity.pdbx_description
1 polymer ?
#
loop_
_entity_poly.entity_id
_entity_poly.type
_entity_poly.pdbx_seq_one_letter_code
_entity_poly.pdbx_strand_id
1 'polypeptide(L)'
;MKLHEKNKLYRLEEYTQEQLYNLNNNILCYAQAINGLPRKHTEIFEKRGWLLPYLYGYDSLLWKRWDYWFEIIERGTITQSGSIPQIEWSNPNNTGFDVTKKMLDQCLNYHESGIDAFSHWLHWGLAITNEKPNISKKLNEHYYKNFDIFLLQKYPSDYMSIILCEETGKGYKNGLGYFPTPFQLSIMMTHVVYKGIDNPATKDKYKGKTVYDPCVGCGSTFLPASNYSLKGYAQDVSKIALDLLRIQCMLYAPWFAFHPENIQGFEEELPLITSNRINRNVQQLELIL
;
A
#
# COMPACT_ATOMS: atom_id res chain seq x y z
N MET A 1 -18.63 -17.14 -8.58
CA MET A 1 -17.63 -17.28 -9.67
C MET A 1 -17.37 -18.75 -9.90
N LYS A 2 -17.39 -19.24 -11.16
CA LYS A 2 -17.14 -20.67 -11.44
C LYS A 2 -15.65 -20.99 -11.17
N LEU A 3 -15.32 -22.20 -10.73
CA LEU A 3 -13.95 -22.59 -10.34
C LEU A 3 -12.91 -22.34 -11.46
N HIS A 4 -13.31 -22.54 -12.72
CA HIS A 4 -12.48 -22.27 -13.89
C HIS A 4 -12.14 -20.78 -14.09
N GLU A 5 -13.06 -19.88 -13.73
CA GLU A 5 -12.81 -18.43 -13.76
C GLU A 5 -11.87 -18.02 -12.62
N LYS A 6 -12.01 -18.61 -11.42
CA LYS A 6 -11.05 -18.41 -10.32
C LYS A 6 -9.64 -18.81 -10.75
N ASN A 7 -9.44 -20.00 -11.31
CA ASN A 7 -8.11 -20.48 -11.67
C ASN A 7 -7.41 -19.56 -12.68
N LYS A 8 -8.14 -18.99 -13.65
CA LYS A 8 -7.59 -18.01 -14.61
C LYS A 8 -7.16 -16.69 -13.98
N LEU A 9 -7.70 -16.32 -12.82
CA LEU A 9 -7.40 -15.07 -12.15
C LEU A 9 -6.19 -15.19 -11.23
N TYR A 10 -6.10 -16.28 -10.47
CA TYR A 10 -4.93 -16.53 -9.63
C TYR A 10 -3.74 -17.00 -10.46
N ARG A 11 -3.99 -17.60 -11.65
CA ARG A 11 -2.99 -18.17 -12.55
C ARG A 11 -1.96 -18.99 -11.78
N LEU A 12 -2.44 -19.92 -10.95
CA LEU A 12 -1.60 -20.70 -10.05
C LEU A 12 -0.53 -21.50 -10.80
N GLU A 13 -0.80 -21.82 -12.07
CA GLU A 13 0.14 -22.43 -13.00
C GLU A 13 1.41 -21.61 -13.29
N GLU A 14 1.42 -20.30 -12.98
CA GLU A 14 2.60 -19.45 -13.10
C GLU A 14 3.63 -19.69 -11.99
N TYR A 15 3.25 -20.37 -10.91
CA TYR A 15 4.10 -20.57 -9.74
C TYR A 15 4.54 -22.03 -9.64
N THR A 16 5.80 -22.21 -9.28
CA THR A 16 6.36 -23.53 -8.99
C THR A 16 5.72 -24.13 -7.73
N GLN A 17 5.78 -25.45 -7.60
CA GLN A 17 5.30 -26.13 -6.39
C GLN A 17 6.03 -25.65 -5.13
N GLU A 18 7.33 -25.37 -5.24
CA GLU A 18 8.13 -24.82 -4.14
C GLU A 18 7.63 -23.44 -3.71
N GLN A 19 7.35 -22.55 -4.65
CA GLN A 19 6.78 -21.23 -4.36
C GLN A 19 5.42 -21.33 -3.65
N LEU A 20 4.54 -22.21 -4.12
CA LEU A 20 3.22 -22.42 -3.50
C LEU A 20 3.33 -23.07 -2.12
N TYR A 21 4.31 -23.95 -1.92
CA TYR A 21 4.62 -24.54 -0.62
C TYR A 21 5.13 -23.46 0.35
N ASN A 22 6.09 -22.65 -0.07
CA ASN A 22 6.64 -21.55 0.72
C ASN A 22 5.57 -20.49 1.05
N LEU A 23 4.68 -20.18 0.11
CA LEU A 23 3.53 -19.30 0.37
C LEU A 23 2.69 -19.82 1.53
N ASN A 24 2.30 -21.09 1.49
CA ASN A 24 1.48 -21.69 2.54
C ASN A 24 2.22 -21.67 3.90
N ASN A 25 3.51 -22.01 3.91
CA ASN A 25 4.31 -21.95 5.12
C ASN A 25 4.40 -20.53 5.68
N ASN A 26 4.69 -19.53 4.85
CA ASN A 26 4.78 -18.13 5.26
C ASN A 26 3.46 -17.65 5.89
N ILE A 27 2.33 -17.91 5.23
CA ILE A 27 1.01 -17.57 5.77
C ILE A 27 0.79 -18.23 7.14
N LEU A 28 1.13 -19.51 7.29
CA LEU A 28 0.98 -20.21 8.56
C LEU A 28 1.89 -19.67 9.66
N CYS A 29 3.15 -19.35 9.34
CA CYS A 29 4.10 -18.74 10.28
C CYS A 29 3.62 -17.37 10.75
N TYR A 30 3.23 -16.48 9.82
CA TYR A 30 2.69 -15.17 10.18
C TYR A 30 1.37 -15.28 10.94
N ALA A 31 0.51 -16.25 10.59
CA ALA A 31 -0.71 -16.52 11.32
C ALA A 31 -0.44 -16.93 12.77
N GLN A 32 0.58 -17.77 13.01
CA GLN A 32 0.96 -18.18 14.37
C GLN A 32 1.37 -16.98 15.22
N ALA A 33 2.09 -16.01 14.65
CA ALA A 33 2.50 -14.79 15.33
C ALA A 33 1.30 -13.92 15.80
N ILE A 34 0.13 -14.06 15.18
CA ILE A 34 -1.11 -13.34 15.53
C ILE A 34 -2.17 -14.23 16.21
N ASN A 35 -1.75 -15.33 16.84
CA ASN A 35 -2.63 -16.31 17.49
C ASN A 35 -3.64 -16.99 16.54
N GLY A 36 -3.20 -17.25 15.31
CA GLY A 36 -3.94 -17.95 14.26
C GLY A 36 -4.87 -17.06 13.44
N LEU A 37 -5.28 -17.57 12.28
CA LEU A 37 -6.27 -16.92 11.40
C LEU A 37 -7.69 -17.05 11.96
N PRO A 38 -8.60 -16.10 11.62
CA PRO A 38 -10.03 -16.27 11.90
C PRO A 38 -10.55 -17.50 11.17
N ARG A 39 -11.24 -18.40 11.88
CA ARG A 39 -11.87 -19.60 11.28
C ARG A 39 -13.22 -19.28 10.64
N LYS A 40 -13.85 -18.19 11.09
CA LYS A 40 -15.16 -17.70 10.63
C LYS A 40 -15.14 -16.18 10.58
N HIS A 41 -15.96 -15.59 9.72
CA HIS A 41 -16.08 -14.14 9.57
C HIS A 41 -16.38 -13.42 10.90
N THR A 42 -17.10 -14.07 11.83
CA THR A 42 -17.41 -13.50 13.15
C THR A 42 -16.19 -13.30 14.05
N GLU A 43 -15.11 -14.05 13.85
CA GLU A 43 -13.90 -13.97 14.68
C GLU A 43 -13.01 -12.77 14.30
N ILE A 44 -13.22 -12.17 13.12
CA ILE A 44 -12.46 -11.02 12.63
C ILE A 44 -12.53 -9.85 13.62
N PHE A 45 -13.69 -9.66 14.24
CA PHE A 45 -13.93 -8.64 15.24
C PHE A 45 -13.01 -8.70 16.46
N GLU A 46 -12.44 -9.87 16.78
CA GLU A 46 -11.50 -10.04 17.89
C GLU A 46 -10.05 -10.22 17.41
N LYS A 47 -9.82 -10.23 16.10
CA LYS A 47 -8.52 -10.51 15.48
C LYS A 47 -8.06 -9.31 14.64
N ARG A 48 -7.55 -8.29 15.32
CA ARG A 48 -6.81 -7.20 14.66
C ARG A 48 -5.64 -7.76 13.87
N GLY A 49 -5.41 -7.26 12.66
CA GLY A 49 -4.27 -7.71 11.84
C GLY A 49 -4.49 -9.04 11.11
N TRP A 50 -5.72 -9.55 11.04
CA TRP A 50 -6.01 -10.85 10.40
C TRP A 50 -5.65 -10.93 8.90
N LEU A 51 -5.49 -9.79 8.21
CA LEU A 51 -5.02 -9.73 6.82
C LEU A 51 -3.50 -9.78 6.69
N LEU A 52 -2.73 -9.49 7.75
CA LEU A 52 -1.26 -9.41 7.69
C LEU A 52 -0.59 -10.71 7.19
N PRO A 53 -1.01 -11.92 7.63
CA PRO A 53 -0.40 -13.14 7.12
C PRO A 53 -0.55 -13.31 5.60
N TYR A 54 -1.71 -12.90 5.07
CA TYR A 54 -1.98 -12.91 3.65
C TYR A 54 -1.19 -11.81 2.93
N LEU A 55 -1.18 -10.59 3.45
CA LEU A 55 -0.39 -9.47 2.91
C LEU A 55 1.08 -9.86 2.72
N TYR A 56 1.73 -10.35 3.79
CA TYR A 56 3.15 -10.68 3.75
C TYR A 56 3.41 -11.93 2.92
N GLY A 57 2.61 -13.00 3.10
CA GLY A 57 2.79 -14.23 2.33
C GLY A 57 2.66 -14.01 0.82
N TYR A 58 1.66 -13.24 0.39
CA TYR A 58 1.48 -12.92 -1.03
C TYR A 58 2.53 -11.94 -1.54
N ASP A 59 2.96 -10.96 -0.75
CA ASP A 59 4.04 -10.06 -1.15
C ASP A 59 5.36 -10.83 -1.37
N SER A 60 5.74 -11.73 -0.47
CA SER A 60 6.95 -12.56 -0.63
C SER A 60 6.91 -13.42 -1.90
N LEU A 61 5.71 -13.83 -2.35
CA LEU A 61 5.53 -14.54 -3.62
C LEU A 61 5.64 -13.60 -4.84
N LEU A 62 5.11 -12.38 -4.75
CA LEU A 62 4.89 -11.49 -5.88
C LEU A 62 5.99 -10.44 -6.05
N TRP A 63 6.19 -9.59 -5.05
CA TRP A 63 7.00 -8.35 -5.17
C TRP A 63 8.16 -8.27 -4.19
N LYS A 64 8.14 -9.03 -3.09
CA LYS A 64 9.18 -9.10 -2.05
C LYS A 64 9.52 -7.74 -1.44
N ARG A 65 8.58 -6.79 -1.43
CA ARG A 65 8.80 -5.45 -0.89
C ARG A 65 8.84 -5.44 0.63
N TRP A 66 7.99 -6.24 1.26
CA TRP A 66 8.00 -6.43 2.71
C TRP A 66 9.25 -7.20 3.14
N ASP A 67 9.64 -8.26 2.43
CA ASP A 67 10.89 -8.99 2.69
C ASP A 67 12.10 -8.03 2.65
N TYR A 68 12.21 -7.26 1.56
CA TYR A 68 13.24 -6.23 1.40
C TYR A 68 13.23 -5.19 2.53
N TRP A 69 12.05 -4.74 2.94
CA TRP A 69 11.93 -3.73 3.98
C TRP A 69 12.25 -4.28 5.37
N PHE A 70 11.84 -5.50 5.68
CA PHE A 70 12.18 -6.17 6.93
C PHE A 70 13.69 -6.38 7.07
N GLU A 71 14.39 -6.77 6.00
CA GLU A 71 15.86 -6.87 6.02
C GLU A 71 16.53 -5.52 6.32
N ILE A 72 16.01 -4.42 5.77
CA ILE A 72 16.51 -3.08 6.07
C ILE A 72 16.24 -2.70 7.52
N ILE A 73 15.04 -2.96 8.03
CA ILE A 73 14.67 -2.68 9.42
C ILE A 73 15.58 -3.46 10.37
N GLU A 74 15.76 -4.76 10.12
CA GLU A 74 16.61 -5.64 10.93
C GLU A 74 18.07 -5.16 10.93
N ARG A 75 18.59 -4.75 9.77
CA ARG A 75 19.96 -4.21 9.64
C ARG A 75 20.09 -2.78 10.19
N GLY A 76 19.00 -2.02 10.26
CA GLY A 76 18.99 -0.61 10.67
C GLY A 76 19.59 0.37 9.65
N THR A 77 19.82 -0.06 8.40
CA THR A 77 20.39 0.82 7.35
C THR A 77 20.00 0.38 5.94
N ILE A 78 19.80 1.37 5.05
CA ILE A 78 19.59 1.14 3.62
C ILE A 78 20.90 0.85 2.86
N THR A 79 22.06 1.07 3.48
CA THR A 79 23.35 0.75 2.87
C THR A 79 23.44 -0.74 2.58
N GLN A 80 23.91 -1.10 1.38
CA GLN A 80 24.02 -2.49 0.90
C GLN A 80 22.70 -3.26 0.88
N SER A 81 21.55 -2.59 0.85
CA SER A 81 20.23 -3.25 0.74
C SER A 81 19.94 -3.87 -0.63
N GLY A 82 20.78 -3.66 -1.64
CA GLY A 82 20.47 -4.04 -3.01
C GLY A 82 19.43 -3.11 -3.65
N SER A 83 18.89 -3.51 -4.81
CA SER A 83 17.90 -2.70 -5.53
C SER A 83 16.52 -2.79 -4.88
N ILE A 84 15.79 -1.67 -4.83
CA ILE A 84 14.37 -1.68 -4.43
C ILE A 84 13.60 -2.62 -5.38
N PRO A 85 12.82 -3.59 -4.87
CA PRO A 85 11.95 -4.40 -5.70
C PRO A 85 10.93 -3.53 -6.43
N GLN A 86 10.80 -3.72 -7.74
CA GLN A 86 9.98 -2.89 -8.61
C GLN A 86 8.57 -3.46 -8.72
N ILE A 87 7.55 -2.62 -8.55
CA ILE A 87 6.19 -2.96 -8.94
C ILE A 87 5.99 -2.60 -10.42
N GLU A 88 5.45 -3.55 -11.17
CA GLU A 88 4.85 -3.31 -12.48
C GLU A 88 3.36 -3.00 -12.29
N TRP A 89 3.02 -1.71 -12.42
CA TRP A 89 1.67 -1.22 -12.19
C TRP A 89 0.70 -1.70 -13.28
N SER A 90 -0.47 -2.17 -12.85
CA SER A 90 -1.56 -2.62 -13.71
C SER A 90 -2.37 -1.45 -14.26
N ASN A 91 -2.81 -1.63 -15.51
CA ASN A 91 -3.50 -0.62 -16.30
C ASN A 91 -4.96 -1.04 -16.58
N PRO A 92 -5.87 -0.10 -16.91
CA PRO A 92 -7.26 -0.41 -17.27
C PRO A 92 -7.46 -1.39 -18.43
N ASN A 93 -6.44 -1.67 -19.23
CA ASN A 93 -6.50 -2.67 -20.31
C ASN A 93 -6.12 -4.09 -19.84
N ASN A 94 -5.81 -4.28 -18.56
CA ASN A 94 -5.46 -5.56 -17.96
C ASN A 94 -6.72 -6.22 -17.37
N THR A 95 -7.02 -7.46 -17.75
CA THR A 95 -8.21 -8.17 -17.24
C THR A 95 -8.21 -8.37 -15.72
N GLY A 96 -7.02 -8.52 -15.12
CA GLY A 96 -6.86 -8.56 -13.67
C GLY A 96 -7.16 -7.23 -12.99
N PHE A 97 -6.90 -6.11 -13.68
CA PHE A 97 -7.30 -4.80 -13.17
C PHE A 97 -8.83 -4.69 -13.05
N ASP A 98 -9.56 -5.05 -14.11
CA ASP A 98 -11.02 -4.97 -14.13
C ASP A 98 -11.66 -5.87 -13.07
N VAL A 99 -11.12 -7.08 -12.89
CA VAL A 99 -11.63 -8.01 -11.89
C VAL A 99 -11.36 -7.52 -10.48
N THR A 100 -10.19 -6.93 -10.24
CA THR A 100 -9.86 -6.34 -8.94
C THR A 100 -10.76 -5.16 -8.64
N LYS A 101 -10.99 -4.26 -9.60
CA LYS A 101 -11.96 -3.16 -9.47
C LYS A 101 -13.36 -3.70 -9.16
N LYS A 102 -13.84 -4.68 -9.93
CA LYS A 102 -15.16 -5.29 -9.73
C LYS A 102 -15.32 -5.92 -8.35
N MET A 103 -14.26 -6.51 -7.80
CA MET A 103 -14.26 -7.04 -6.43
C MET A 103 -14.47 -5.94 -5.38
N LEU A 104 -13.81 -4.79 -5.55
CA LEU A 104 -14.01 -3.63 -4.68
C LEU A 104 -15.42 -3.04 -4.84
N ASP A 105 -15.90 -2.90 -6.08
CA ASP A 105 -17.26 -2.46 -6.37
C ASP A 105 -18.28 -3.39 -5.69
N GLN A 106 -18.04 -4.71 -5.68
CA GLN A 106 -18.88 -5.67 -4.97
C GLN A 106 -18.86 -5.49 -3.46
N CYS A 107 -17.71 -5.17 -2.87
CA CYS A 107 -17.61 -4.85 -1.45
C CYS A 107 -18.47 -3.61 -1.12
N LEU A 108 -18.43 -2.58 -1.95
CA LEU A 108 -19.20 -1.35 -1.75
C LEU A 108 -20.68 -1.48 -2.14
N ASN A 109 -21.05 -2.47 -2.97
CA ASN A 109 -22.43 -2.70 -3.39
C ASN A 109 -23.25 -3.48 -2.33
N TYR A 110 -23.45 -2.86 -1.17
CA TYR A 110 -24.34 -3.35 -0.12
C TYR A 110 -24.96 -2.17 0.62
N HIS A 111 -26.23 -2.26 0.97
CA HIS A 111 -27.01 -1.13 1.49
C HIS A 111 -26.46 -0.47 2.77
N GLU A 112 -25.76 -1.21 3.63
CA GLU A 112 -25.08 -0.68 4.83
C GLU A 112 -23.63 -0.24 4.57
N SER A 113 -23.10 -0.50 3.36
CA SER A 113 -21.71 -0.24 3.02
C SER A 113 -21.49 1.23 2.67
N GLY A 114 -20.27 1.69 2.94
CA GLY A 114 -19.77 3.00 2.52
C GLY A 114 -18.25 3.01 2.60
N ILE A 115 -17.63 3.98 1.94
CA ILE A 115 -16.16 4.04 1.84
C ILE A 115 -15.49 4.13 3.22
N ASP A 116 -16.06 4.87 4.17
CA ASP A 116 -15.55 4.98 5.54
C ASP A 116 -15.60 3.64 6.29
N ALA A 117 -16.74 2.93 6.20
CA ALA A 117 -16.92 1.63 6.87
C ALA A 117 -15.99 0.57 6.28
N PHE A 118 -15.83 0.56 4.96
CA PHE A 118 -14.93 -0.36 4.26
C PHE A 118 -13.45 -0.05 4.57
N SER A 119 -13.07 1.23 4.53
CA SER A 119 -11.73 1.69 4.91
C SER A 119 -11.40 1.29 6.36
N HIS A 120 -12.31 1.52 7.30
CA HIS A 120 -12.11 1.14 8.70
C HIS A 120 -11.99 -0.38 8.89
N TRP A 121 -12.79 -1.18 8.16
CA TRP A 121 -12.67 -2.64 8.18
C TRP A 121 -11.31 -3.12 7.68
N LEU A 122 -10.77 -2.53 6.61
CA LEU A 122 -9.43 -2.81 6.11
C LEU A 122 -8.34 -2.35 7.07
N HIS A 123 -8.49 -1.18 7.70
CA HIS A 123 -7.56 -0.69 8.73
C HIS A 123 -7.44 -1.67 9.89
N TRP A 124 -8.58 -2.22 10.35
CA TRP A 124 -8.57 -3.24 11.39
C TRP A 124 -7.89 -4.53 10.92
N GLY A 125 -8.20 -4.99 9.71
CA GLY A 125 -7.61 -6.18 9.13
C GLY A 125 -6.11 -6.07 8.89
N LEU A 126 -5.60 -4.89 8.55
CA LEU A 126 -4.19 -4.59 8.32
C LEU A 126 -3.47 -4.06 9.57
N ALA A 127 -4.12 -4.06 10.73
CA ALA A 127 -3.58 -3.53 11.98
C ALA A 127 -3.10 -2.05 11.88
N ILE A 128 -3.72 -1.25 11.01
CA ILE A 128 -3.44 0.19 10.87
C ILE A 128 -4.07 0.97 12.04
N THR A 129 -5.23 0.53 12.52
CA THR A 129 -5.95 1.11 13.67
C THR A 129 -6.04 0.12 14.82
N ASN A 130 -6.18 0.64 16.05
CA ASN A 130 -6.53 -0.15 17.24
C ASN A 130 -8.04 -0.14 17.51
N GLU A 131 -8.81 0.63 16.73
CA GLU A 131 -10.26 0.73 16.88
C GLU A 131 -10.96 -0.38 16.12
N LYS A 132 -11.87 -1.08 16.80
CA LYS A 132 -12.66 -2.15 16.20
C LYS A 132 -13.66 -1.55 15.22
N PRO A 133 -13.89 -2.17 14.04
CA PRO A 133 -14.81 -1.65 13.06
C PRO A 133 -16.24 -1.70 13.59
N ASN A 134 -16.92 -0.55 13.58
CA ASN A 134 -18.31 -0.42 13.97
C ASN A 134 -19.23 -0.74 12.78
N ILE A 135 -19.31 -2.03 12.43
CA ILE A 135 -20.15 -2.53 11.33
C ILE A 135 -21.01 -3.71 11.79
N SER A 136 -22.14 -3.93 11.14
CA SER A 136 -22.99 -5.08 11.45
C SER A 136 -22.31 -6.41 11.10
N LYS A 137 -22.73 -7.49 11.75
CA LYS A 137 -22.24 -8.85 11.42
C LYS A 137 -22.51 -9.22 9.96
N LYS A 138 -23.62 -8.74 9.39
CA LYS A 138 -24.02 -8.99 8.00
C LYS A 138 -23.12 -8.23 7.02
N LEU A 139 -22.84 -6.96 7.30
CA LEU A 139 -21.91 -6.17 6.50
C LEU A 139 -20.49 -6.77 6.53
N ASN A 140 -20.01 -7.18 7.71
CA ASN A 140 -18.73 -7.89 7.83
C ASN A 140 -18.72 -9.21 7.03
N GLU A 141 -19.78 -10.01 7.08
CA GLU A 141 -19.90 -11.23 6.27
C GLU A 141 -19.85 -10.92 4.77
N HIS A 142 -20.51 -9.84 4.34
CA HIS A 142 -20.47 -9.36 2.96
C HIS A 142 -19.05 -8.99 2.54
N TYR A 143 -18.33 -8.16 3.30
CA TYR A 143 -16.94 -7.83 3.01
C TYR A 143 -16.06 -9.08 2.97
N TYR A 144 -16.17 -9.96 3.98
CA TYR A 144 -15.35 -11.17 4.08
C TYR A 144 -15.53 -12.14 2.89
N LYS A 145 -16.74 -12.23 2.34
CA LYS A 145 -17.02 -13.12 1.19
C LYS A 145 -16.52 -12.58 -0.14
N ASN A 146 -16.48 -11.25 -0.28
CA ASN A 146 -16.20 -10.61 -1.56
C ASN A 146 -14.75 -10.10 -1.65
N PHE A 147 -14.16 -9.67 -0.55
CA PHE A 147 -12.83 -9.07 -0.54
C PHE A 147 -11.73 -10.12 -0.72
N ASP A 148 -10.79 -9.82 -1.62
CA ASP A 148 -9.62 -10.64 -1.86
C ASP A 148 -8.36 -9.78 -2.02
N ILE A 149 -7.51 -9.79 -0.99
CA ILE A 149 -6.26 -9.02 -0.96
C ILE A 149 -5.25 -9.49 -2.01
N PHE A 150 -5.29 -10.77 -2.42
CA PHE A 150 -4.36 -11.28 -3.41
C PHE A 150 -4.52 -10.55 -4.75
N LEU A 151 -5.76 -10.22 -5.14
CA LEU A 151 -6.02 -9.50 -6.39
C LEU A 151 -5.42 -8.10 -6.38
N LEU A 152 -5.52 -7.39 -5.25
CA LEU A 152 -4.91 -6.07 -5.07
C LEU A 152 -3.39 -6.13 -5.23
N GLN A 153 -2.74 -7.17 -4.70
CA GLN A 153 -1.29 -7.33 -4.82
C GLN A 153 -0.87 -7.85 -6.19
N LYS A 154 -1.58 -8.81 -6.78
CA LYS A 154 -1.22 -9.37 -8.09
C LYS A 154 -1.38 -8.35 -9.22
N TYR A 155 -2.38 -7.49 -9.13
CA TYR A 155 -2.68 -6.46 -10.13
C TYR A 155 -2.58 -5.07 -9.54
N PRO A 156 -1.40 -4.62 -9.09
CA PRO A 156 -1.28 -3.40 -8.29
C PRO A 156 -1.67 -2.16 -9.10
N SER A 157 -2.51 -1.30 -8.53
CA SER A 157 -2.92 -0.04 -9.14
C SER A 157 -3.45 0.91 -8.06
N ASP A 158 -3.78 2.14 -8.44
CA ASP A 158 -4.34 3.15 -7.54
C ASP A 158 -5.87 2.97 -7.36
N TYR A 159 -6.26 1.81 -6.84
CA TYR A 159 -7.66 1.45 -6.70
C TYR A 159 -8.41 2.33 -5.71
N MET A 160 -7.74 2.77 -4.64
CA MET A 160 -8.43 3.53 -3.60
C MET A 160 -8.81 4.93 -4.07
N SER A 161 -8.02 5.53 -4.97
CA SER A 161 -8.42 6.75 -5.67
C SER A 161 -9.65 6.54 -6.55
N ILE A 162 -9.70 5.43 -7.29
CA ILE A 162 -10.81 5.14 -8.22
C ILE A 162 -12.12 4.99 -7.46
N ILE A 163 -12.14 4.16 -6.41
CA ILE A 163 -13.37 3.94 -5.63
C ILE A 163 -13.81 5.20 -4.90
N LEU A 164 -12.87 6.02 -4.37
CA LEU A 164 -13.23 7.27 -3.72
C LEU A 164 -13.84 8.26 -4.72
N CYS A 165 -13.26 8.37 -5.91
CA CYS A 165 -13.78 9.19 -7.00
C CYS A 165 -15.22 8.76 -7.37
N GLU A 166 -15.46 7.47 -7.56
CA GLU A 166 -16.78 6.94 -7.91
C GLU A 166 -17.82 7.15 -6.81
N GLU A 167 -17.45 6.93 -5.54
CA GLU A 167 -18.37 7.14 -4.41
C GLU A 167 -18.69 8.63 -4.21
N THR A 168 -17.72 9.54 -4.42
CA THR A 168 -18.00 10.99 -4.39
C THR A 168 -18.96 11.41 -5.49
N GLY A 169 -18.86 10.82 -6.69
CA GLY A 169 -19.79 11.08 -7.80
C GLY A 169 -21.22 10.60 -7.55
N LYS A 170 -21.43 9.65 -6.63
CA LYS A 170 -22.76 9.11 -6.26
C LYS A 170 -23.46 9.88 -5.14
N GLY A 171 -22.85 10.94 -4.60
CA GLY A 171 -23.44 11.74 -3.54
C GLY A 171 -22.60 11.84 -2.26
N TYR A 172 -21.51 11.07 -2.11
CA TYR A 172 -20.64 11.15 -0.94
C TYR A 172 -19.96 12.53 -0.89
N LYS A 173 -20.31 13.33 0.13
CA LYS A 173 -19.82 14.71 0.33
C LYS A 173 -19.94 15.58 -0.94
N ASN A 174 -21.16 15.66 -1.49
CA ASN A 174 -21.52 16.59 -2.57
C ASN A 174 -21.03 18.02 -2.24
N GLY A 175 -19.96 18.46 -2.88
CA GLY A 175 -19.41 19.81 -2.72
C GLY A 175 -17.89 19.91 -2.85
N LEU A 176 -17.13 18.84 -2.59
CA LEU A 176 -15.66 18.91 -2.61
C LEU A 176 -14.99 18.18 -3.79
N GLY A 177 -15.63 17.14 -4.35
CA GLY A 177 -15.16 16.40 -5.55
C GLY A 177 -13.76 15.79 -5.42
N TYR A 178 -13.63 14.46 -5.44
CA TYR A 178 -12.30 13.83 -5.45
C TYR A 178 -11.88 13.51 -6.89
N PHE A 179 -10.85 14.19 -7.39
CA PHE A 179 -10.35 14.03 -8.76
C PHE A 179 -8.89 13.55 -8.73
N PRO A 180 -8.64 12.23 -8.74
CA PRO A 180 -7.28 11.72 -8.69
C PRO A 180 -6.56 12.01 -10.00
N THR A 181 -5.24 12.23 -9.92
CA THR A 181 -4.41 12.27 -11.13
C THR A 181 -4.49 10.91 -11.81
N PRO A 182 -4.82 10.82 -13.11
CA PRO A 182 -4.85 9.55 -13.81
C PRO A 182 -3.55 8.78 -13.61
N PHE A 183 -3.64 7.54 -13.12
CA PHE A 183 -2.47 6.84 -12.57
C PHE A 183 -1.33 6.66 -13.59
N GLN A 184 -1.64 6.51 -14.88
CA GLN A 184 -0.63 6.46 -15.93
C GLN A 184 0.14 7.76 -16.09
N LEU A 185 -0.51 8.91 -15.90
CA LEU A 185 0.17 10.20 -15.89
C LEU A 185 1.07 10.32 -14.66
N SER A 186 0.65 9.82 -13.50
CA SER A 186 1.50 9.77 -12.30
C SER A 186 2.75 8.92 -12.48
N ILE A 187 2.63 7.74 -13.11
CA ILE A 187 3.76 6.89 -13.47
C ILE A 187 4.71 7.62 -14.43
N MET A 188 4.16 8.26 -15.47
CA MET A 188 4.95 9.05 -16.42
C MET A 188 5.68 10.21 -15.72
N MET A 189 5.00 11.01 -14.89
CA MET A 189 5.60 12.11 -14.14
C MET A 189 6.71 11.62 -13.23
N THR A 190 6.52 10.46 -12.59
CA THR A 190 7.55 9.80 -11.78
C THR A 190 8.79 9.51 -12.63
N HIS A 191 8.65 8.89 -13.81
CA HIS A 191 9.80 8.65 -14.70
C HIS A 191 10.54 9.93 -15.13
N VAL A 192 9.81 11.04 -15.30
CA VAL A 192 10.43 12.34 -15.59
C VAL A 192 11.24 12.86 -14.41
N VAL A 193 10.74 12.71 -13.18
CA VAL A 193 11.44 13.12 -11.95
C VAL A 193 12.69 12.28 -11.71
N TYR A 194 12.60 10.96 -11.88
CA TYR A 194 13.70 10.02 -11.64
C TYR A 194 14.61 9.86 -12.88
N LYS A 195 15.13 10.97 -13.39
CA LYS A 195 15.98 10.99 -14.59
C LYS A 195 17.27 10.18 -14.38
N GLY A 196 17.64 9.39 -15.39
CA GLY A 196 18.90 8.65 -15.40
C GLY A 196 18.90 7.40 -14.51
N ILE A 197 17.73 6.88 -14.16
CA ILE A 197 17.57 5.71 -13.29
C ILE A 197 18.13 4.40 -13.89
N ASP A 198 18.37 4.38 -15.20
CA ASP A 198 19.06 3.27 -15.89
C ASP A 198 20.52 3.14 -15.42
N ASN A 199 21.10 4.21 -14.87
CA ASN A 199 22.42 4.17 -14.23
C ASN A 199 22.30 3.68 -12.78
N PRO A 200 22.98 2.58 -12.39
CA PRO A 200 22.91 2.03 -11.04
C PRO A 200 23.30 3.00 -9.91
N ALA A 201 24.28 3.88 -10.14
CA ALA A 201 24.72 4.85 -9.12
C ALA A 201 23.67 5.93 -8.90
N THR A 202 23.05 6.41 -9.97
CA THR A 202 21.92 7.36 -9.89
C THR A 202 20.72 6.73 -9.18
N LYS A 203 20.42 5.46 -9.49
CA LYS A 203 19.34 4.71 -8.84
C LYS A 203 19.56 4.56 -7.34
N ASP A 204 20.78 4.23 -6.92
CA ASP A 204 21.11 4.12 -5.50
C ASP A 204 21.02 5.47 -4.79
N LYS A 205 21.41 6.57 -5.45
CA LYS A 205 21.27 7.93 -4.91
C LYS A 205 19.80 8.29 -4.63
N TYR A 206 18.87 7.92 -5.52
CA TYR A 206 17.45 8.20 -5.34
C TYR A 206 16.81 7.41 -4.19
N LYS A 207 17.33 6.21 -3.87
CA LYS A 207 16.84 5.37 -2.76
C LYS A 207 16.75 6.13 -1.43
N GLY A 208 17.78 6.93 -1.14
CA GLY A 208 17.86 7.74 0.09
C GLY A 208 17.17 9.11 -0.01
N LYS A 209 16.61 9.47 -1.17
CA LYS A 209 15.86 10.73 -1.32
C LYS A 209 14.47 10.61 -0.73
N THR A 210 13.94 11.77 -0.36
CA THR A 210 12.61 11.89 0.23
C THR A 210 11.62 12.37 -0.82
N VAL A 211 10.49 11.67 -0.91
CA VAL A 211 9.34 12.10 -1.70
C VAL A 211 8.44 12.97 -0.82
N TYR A 212 7.92 14.07 -1.35
CA TYR A 212 6.93 14.87 -0.66
C TYR A 212 5.73 15.18 -1.56
N ASP A 213 4.53 14.89 -1.08
CA ASP A 213 3.28 15.25 -1.75
C ASP A 213 2.34 15.98 -0.77
N PRO A 214 2.17 17.31 -0.91
CA PRO A 214 1.36 18.12 0.01
C PRO A 214 -0.16 18.00 -0.25
N CYS A 215 -0.57 17.28 -1.28
CA CYS A 215 -1.97 17.11 -1.68
C CYS A 215 -2.18 15.70 -2.26
N VAL A 216 -1.79 14.70 -1.46
CA VAL A 216 -1.54 13.34 -1.92
C VAL A 216 -2.80 12.57 -2.35
N GLY A 217 -3.98 12.97 -1.87
CA GLY A 217 -5.20 12.19 -2.01
C GLY A 217 -5.01 10.77 -1.47
N CYS A 218 -5.39 9.75 -2.25
CA CYS A 218 -5.12 8.35 -1.91
C CYS A 218 -3.72 7.87 -2.36
N GLY A 219 -2.90 8.72 -2.99
CA GLY A 219 -1.51 8.39 -3.34
C GLY A 219 -1.20 8.19 -4.81
N SER A 220 -2.06 8.65 -5.74
CA SER A 220 -1.84 8.44 -7.19
C SER A 220 -0.43 8.80 -7.66
N THR A 221 0.11 9.90 -7.14
CA THR A 221 1.43 10.48 -7.46
C THR A 221 2.53 10.00 -6.53
N PHE A 222 2.17 9.50 -5.36
CA PHE A 222 3.08 9.07 -4.31
C PHE A 222 3.48 7.59 -4.45
N LEU A 223 2.54 6.72 -4.82
CA LEU A 223 2.77 5.28 -4.95
C LEU A 223 3.82 4.93 -6.00
N PRO A 224 3.83 5.50 -7.23
CA PRO A 224 4.85 5.14 -8.22
C PRO A 224 6.26 5.54 -7.78
N ALA A 225 6.40 6.61 -7.00
CA ALA A 225 7.68 7.06 -6.47
C ALA A 225 8.31 6.06 -5.49
N SER A 226 7.51 5.16 -4.90
CA SER A 226 8.02 4.08 -4.05
C SER A 226 8.97 3.14 -4.80
N ASN A 227 8.86 3.00 -6.13
CA ASN A 227 9.82 2.24 -6.94
C ASN A 227 11.26 2.77 -6.84
N TYR A 228 11.46 4.00 -6.36
CA TYR A 228 12.74 4.69 -6.46
C TYR A 228 13.24 5.29 -5.15
N SER A 229 12.36 5.59 -4.20
CA SER A 229 12.70 6.22 -2.91
C SER A 229 12.10 5.43 -1.75
N LEU A 230 12.87 5.30 -0.68
CA LEU A 230 12.46 4.60 0.54
C LEU A 230 11.89 5.52 1.64
N LYS A 231 11.93 6.84 1.43
CA LYS A 231 11.38 7.81 2.39
C LYS A 231 10.38 8.73 1.72
N GLY A 232 9.26 8.98 2.40
CA GLY A 232 8.19 9.81 1.86
C GLY A 232 7.37 10.47 2.95
N TYR A 233 6.95 11.72 2.69
CA TYR A 233 5.98 12.45 3.50
C TYR A 233 4.80 12.84 2.61
N ALA A 234 3.60 12.75 3.18
CA ALA A 234 2.38 12.98 2.44
C ALA A 234 1.39 13.74 3.31
N GLN A 235 0.65 14.68 2.70
CA GLN A 235 -0.36 15.48 3.39
C GLN A 235 -1.61 15.59 2.52
N ASP A 236 -2.77 15.61 3.17
CA ASP A 236 -4.04 15.91 2.52
C ASP A 236 -5.02 16.48 3.55
N VAL A 237 -5.98 17.27 3.08
CA VAL A 237 -7.08 17.79 3.92
C VAL A 237 -8.14 16.72 4.19
N SER A 238 -8.27 15.74 3.30
CA SER A 238 -9.25 14.68 3.36
C SER A 238 -8.75 13.51 4.21
N LYS A 239 -9.28 13.38 5.42
CA LYS A 239 -8.96 12.24 6.30
C LYS A 239 -9.20 10.89 5.62
N ILE A 240 -10.33 10.72 4.93
CA ILE A 240 -10.64 9.46 4.25
C ILE A 240 -9.62 9.15 3.14
N ALA A 241 -9.11 10.16 2.43
CA ALA A 241 -8.08 9.96 1.43
C ALA A 241 -6.76 9.50 2.06
N LEU A 242 -6.36 10.07 3.20
CA LEU A 242 -5.20 9.60 3.98
C LEU A 242 -5.40 8.20 4.55
N ASP A 243 -6.60 7.87 5.03
CA ASP A 243 -6.91 6.52 5.50
C ASP A 243 -6.75 5.50 4.35
N LEU A 244 -7.26 5.84 3.16
CA LEU A 244 -7.13 5.02 1.96
C LEU A 244 -5.68 4.93 1.47
N LEU A 245 -4.91 6.02 1.53
CA LEU A 245 -3.47 6.03 1.23
C LEU A 245 -2.72 5.03 2.11
N ARG A 246 -2.99 5.00 3.42
CA ARG A 246 -2.33 4.06 4.34
C ARG A 246 -2.56 2.60 3.96
N ILE A 247 -3.75 2.26 3.47
CA ILE A 247 -4.04 0.92 2.93
C ILE A 247 -3.16 0.64 1.70
N GLN A 248 -3.07 1.58 0.75
CA GLN A 248 -2.24 1.39 -0.44
C GLN A 248 -0.75 1.32 -0.12
N CYS A 249 -0.26 2.11 0.84
CA CYS A 249 1.11 2.00 1.32
C CYS A 249 1.37 0.62 1.96
N MET A 250 0.44 0.09 2.77
CA MET A 250 0.59 -1.27 3.32
C MET A 250 0.69 -2.34 2.23
N LEU A 251 -0.08 -2.17 1.14
CA LEU A 251 -0.10 -3.11 0.01
C LEU A 251 1.13 -3.00 -0.87
N TYR A 252 1.61 -1.79 -1.14
CA TYR A 252 2.52 -1.51 -2.25
C TYR A 252 3.82 -0.84 -1.85
N ALA A 253 3.88 -0.09 -0.75
CA ALA A 253 5.04 0.70 -0.36
C ALA A 253 5.29 0.59 1.16
N PRO A 254 5.84 -0.55 1.64
CA PRO A 254 6.03 -0.82 3.06
C PRO A 254 6.78 0.28 3.82
N TRP A 255 7.81 0.85 3.19
CA TRP A 255 8.62 1.93 3.74
C TRP A 255 7.89 3.28 3.83
N PHE A 256 6.77 3.46 3.14
CA PHE A 256 5.86 4.59 3.37
C PHE A 256 4.76 4.26 4.39
N ALA A 257 4.44 2.98 4.58
CA ALA A 257 3.42 2.54 5.53
C ALA A 257 3.94 2.52 6.98
N PHE A 258 5.19 2.08 7.15
CA PHE A 258 5.86 1.97 8.43
C PHE A 258 7.34 2.27 8.27
N HIS A 259 7.78 3.42 8.80
CA HIS A 259 9.17 3.87 8.70
C HIS A 259 9.75 4.11 10.09
N PRO A 260 10.54 3.17 10.65
CA PRO A 260 11.25 3.41 11.90
C PRO A 260 12.18 4.62 11.80
N GLU A 261 12.26 5.41 12.87
CA GLU A 261 13.04 6.66 12.91
C GLU A 261 14.56 6.42 12.87
N ASN A 262 15.00 5.24 13.31
CA ASN A 262 16.40 4.91 13.53
C ASN A 262 17.11 4.30 12.30
N ILE A 263 16.46 4.22 11.13
CA ILE A 263 17.09 3.66 9.93
C ILE A 263 18.09 4.67 9.35
N GLN A 264 19.33 4.22 9.17
CA GLN A 264 20.42 5.03 8.62
C GLN A 264 20.47 5.00 7.08
N GLY A 265 21.22 5.94 6.51
CA GLY A 265 21.46 6.07 5.07
C GLY A 265 20.51 7.01 4.32
N PHE A 266 19.63 7.71 5.05
CA PHE A 266 18.78 8.79 4.54
C PHE A 266 19.42 10.18 4.67
N GLU A 267 20.74 10.26 4.74
CA GLU A 267 21.43 11.53 4.99
C GLU A 267 21.26 12.49 3.80
N GLU A 268 20.96 13.74 4.13
CA GLU A 268 21.19 14.84 3.22
C GLU A 268 22.71 14.96 3.04
N GLU A 269 23.20 14.68 1.83
CA GLU A 269 24.34 15.46 1.34
C GLU A 269 23.89 16.92 1.36
N LEU A 270 24.01 17.58 2.52
CA LEU A 270 24.05 19.02 2.56
C LEU A 270 25.19 19.37 1.59
N PRO A 271 24.94 20.15 0.53
CA PRO A 271 26.05 20.65 -0.25
C PRO A 271 27.01 21.29 0.74
N LEU A 272 28.31 21.02 0.59
CA LEU A 272 29.37 21.70 1.33
C LEU A 272 29.23 23.20 1.09
N ILE A 273 28.33 23.86 1.83
CA ILE A 273 28.30 25.29 1.98
C ILE A 273 29.50 25.55 2.88
N THR A 274 30.61 25.83 2.21
CA THR A 274 31.79 26.40 2.84
C THR A 274 31.32 27.50 3.77
N SER A 275 31.61 27.30 5.05
CA SER A 275 31.19 28.14 6.15
C SER A 275 31.45 29.61 5.84
N ASN A 276 30.39 30.38 5.62
CA ASN A 276 30.34 31.79 5.97
C ASN A 276 28.87 32.22 6.14
N ARG A 277 28.51 32.37 7.42
CA ARG A 277 27.27 32.96 7.98
C ARG A 277 26.08 32.01 8.17
N ILE A 278 26.11 31.31 9.30
CA ILE A 278 24.91 30.78 9.96
C ILE A 278 24.32 31.90 10.81
N ASN A 279 23.11 32.36 10.48
CA ASN A 279 22.21 32.94 11.47
C ASN A 279 21.17 31.87 11.82
N ARG A 280 21.26 31.37 13.04
CA ARG A 280 20.32 30.42 13.65
C ARG A 280 18.99 31.13 13.88
N ASN A 281 17.89 30.55 13.42
CA ASN A 281 16.58 30.48 14.08
C ASN A 281 15.51 30.03 13.09
N VAL A 282 15.32 28.71 12.95
CA VAL A 282 14.02 28.15 12.58
C VAL A 282 13.84 26.88 13.42
N GLN A 283 12.98 26.97 14.43
CA GLN A 283 12.44 25.80 15.12
C GLN A 283 11.50 25.09 14.14
N GLN A 284 11.87 23.88 13.74
CA GLN A 284 11.01 22.99 12.96
C GLN A 284 10.08 22.27 13.95
N LEU A 285 8.78 22.56 13.86
CA LEU A 285 7.73 21.81 14.54
C LEU A 285 7.54 20.49 13.78
N GLU A 286 7.96 19.39 14.40
CA GLU A 286 7.67 18.03 13.93
C GLU A 286 6.22 17.67 14.32
N LEU A 287 5.39 17.39 13.31
CA LEU A 287 4.15 16.65 13.49
C LEU A 287 4.43 15.20 13.09
N ILE A 288 4.47 14.33 14.10
CA ILE A 288 4.54 12.87 13.96
C ILE A 288 3.11 12.36 13.69
N LEU A 289 2.94 11.52 12.67
CA LEU A 289 1.75 10.68 12.45
C LEU A 289 1.95 9.32 13.13
#